data_AF-A0A4Q5SHV3-F1
#
_entry.id   AF-A0A4Q5SHV3-F1
#
_cell.length_a   1.000
_cell.length_b   1.000
_cell.length_c   1.000
_cell.angle_alpha   90.00
_cell.angle_beta   90.00
_cell.angle_gamma   90.00
#
_symmetry.space_group_name_H-M   'P 1'
#
loop_
_entity.id
_entity.type
_entity.pdbx_description
1 polymer ?
#
loop_
_entity_poly.entity_id
_entity_poly.type
_entity_poly.pdbx_seq_one_letter_code
_entity_poly.pdbx_strand_id
1 'polypeptide(L)'
;IGYTILPVPLSLDIRGWQEMHPLNSVGWSLFFEYIANILYAVWIRKFSKTALSILVGVAAVALVHLAITNGDVSGGWTLNVEQVRVGLTRTMYPFFAGLLLSRITKPTRIKNAFLWCSLLVAIVLYMPRIGGAGHFWMNGIYESVCIIIVFPLIVYLGASGIMQTQTENRICKFLGDISYPLYLVHYPLVYFYVAWISNNKGITIVQVWPYALLVLIAAIVLAYAALKWYDEPVRKWLRKKLG
;
A
#
# COMPACT_ATOMS: atom_id res chain seq x y z
N ILE A 1 -6.01 -14.89 -16.84
CA ILE A 1 -6.63 -14.55 -15.54
C ILE A 1 -5.62 -13.96 -14.56
N GLY A 2 -4.41 -14.51 -14.39
CA GLY A 2 -3.43 -14.00 -13.41
C GLY A 2 -2.94 -12.53 -13.56
N TYR A 3 -3.16 -11.88 -14.71
CA TYR A 3 -2.93 -10.44 -14.93
C TYR A 3 -4.17 -9.56 -14.65
N THR A 4 -5.30 -10.17 -14.35
CA THR A 4 -6.55 -9.45 -14.02
C THR A 4 -6.65 -9.26 -12.51
N ILE A 5 -7.55 -8.37 -12.09
CA ILE A 5 -7.91 -8.18 -10.66
C ILE A 5 -8.64 -9.41 -10.09
N LEU A 6 -9.06 -10.37 -10.92
CA LEU A 6 -9.69 -11.58 -10.43
C LEU A 6 -8.64 -12.53 -9.85
N PRO A 7 -8.81 -12.98 -8.60
CA PRO A 7 -7.88 -13.90 -7.97
C PRO A 7 -7.99 -15.28 -8.65
N VAL A 8 -6.88 -16.03 -8.65
CA VAL A 8 -6.87 -17.42 -9.07
C VAL A 8 -6.86 -18.37 -7.87
N PRO A 9 -7.52 -19.53 -7.96
CA PRO A 9 -7.39 -20.58 -6.95
C PRO A 9 -5.95 -21.06 -6.78
N LEU A 10 -5.64 -21.63 -5.61
CA LEU A 10 -4.31 -22.17 -5.28
C LEU A 10 -3.78 -23.19 -6.31
N SER A 11 -4.68 -23.96 -6.94
CA SER A 11 -4.32 -24.95 -7.97
C SER A 11 -3.78 -24.32 -9.27
N LEU A 12 -4.01 -23.02 -9.48
CA LEU A 12 -3.55 -22.27 -10.66
C LEU A 12 -2.35 -21.37 -10.33
N ASP A 13 -1.77 -21.48 -9.14
CA ASP A 13 -0.52 -20.80 -8.81
C ASP A 13 0.67 -21.50 -9.46
N ILE A 14 1.21 -20.85 -10.49
CA ILE A 14 2.37 -21.34 -11.26
C ILE A 14 3.69 -21.27 -10.48
N ARG A 15 3.75 -20.55 -9.37
CA ARG A 15 4.99 -20.34 -8.59
C ARG A 15 5.06 -21.18 -7.33
N GLY A 16 3.93 -21.65 -6.83
CA GLY A 16 3.82 -22.41 -5.58
C GLY A 16 4.00 -21.55 -4.32
N TRP A 17 3.84 -20.24 -4.43
CA TRP A 17 3.93 -19.28 -3.32
C TRP A 17 2.56 -19.04 -2.66
N GLN A 18 1.53 -19.74 -3.12
CA GLN A 18 0.14 -19.66 -2.70
C GLN A 18 -0.43 -18.25 -2.87
N GLU A 19 -0.07 -17.57 -3.96
CA GLU A 19 -0.54 -16.20 -4.21
C GLU A 19 -1.78 -16.19 -5.09
N MET A 20 -2.74 -15.34 -4.74
CA MET A 20 -3.98 -15.16 -5.51
C MET A 20 -3.75 -14.42 -6.85
N HIS A 21 -2.59 -13.75 -7.01
CA HIS A 21 -2.13 -13.14 -8.27
C HIS A 21 -0.68 -13.54 -8.63
N PRO A 22 -0.46 -14.75 -9.17
CA PRO A 22 0.88 -15.31 -9.43
C PRO A 22 1.74 -14.58 -10.47
N LEU A 23 1.17 -13.65 -11.24
CA LEU A 23 1.93 -12.87 -12.22
C LEU A 23 2.29 -11.48 -11.69
N ASN A 24 1.55 -11.01 -10.68
CA ASN A 24 1.82 -9.76 -10.02
C ASN A 24 1.19 -9.76 -8.62
N SER A 25 1.95 -10.15 -7.60
CA SER A 25 1.41 -10.33 -6.25
C SER A 25 0.81 -9.06 -5.68
N VAL A 26 1.30 -7.88 -6.03
CA VAL A 26 0.71 -6.60 -5.60
C VAL A 26 -0.79 -6.49 -5.94
N GLY A 27 -1.29 -7.27 -6.91
CA GLY A 27 -2.71 -7.37 -7.23
C GLY A 27 -3.61 -7.73 -6.04
N TRP A 28 -3.09 -8.41 -5.01
CA TRP A 28 -3.91 -8.84 -3.87
C TRP A 28 -4.54 -7.64 -3.14
N SER A 29 -3.79 -6.56 -2.92
CA SER A 29 -4.34 -5.41 -2.20
C SER A 29 -5.27 -4.60 -3.09
N LEU A 30 -5.02 -4.54 -4.39
CA LEU A 30 -5.97 -3.96 -5.36
C LEU A 30 -7.29 -4.72 -5.35
N PHE A 31 -7.27 -6.05 -5.31
CA PHE A 31 -8.48 -6.86 -5.23
C PHE A 31 -9.35 -6.48 -4.01
N PHE A 32 -8.76 -6.38 -2.81
CA PHE A 32 -9.50 -5.93 -1.63
C PHE A 32 -9.93 -4.47 -1.72
N GLU A 33 -9.11 -3.59 -2.31
CA GLU A 33 -9.46 -2.19 -2.54
C GLU A 33 -10.68 -2.07 -3.49
N TYR A 34 -10.78 -2.91 -4.52
CA TYR A 34 -11.95 -2.97 -5.39
C TYR A 34 -13.19 -3.42 -4.63
N ILE A 35 -13.08 -4.42 -3.75
CA ILE A 35 -14.18 -4.82 -2.86
C ILE A 35 -14.62 -3.64 -1.99
N ALA A 36 -13.68 -2.95 -1.34
CA ALA A 36 -13.97 -1.79 -0.50
C ALA A 36 -14.65 -0.65 -1.28
N ASN A 37 -14.19 -0.39 -2.51
CA ASN A 37 -14.80 0.60 -3.41
C ASN A 37 -16.23 0.21 -3.82
N ILE A 38 -16.49 -1.07 -4.11
CA ILE A 38 -17.85 -1.55 -4.41
C ILE A 38 -18.75 -1.38 -3.18
N LEU A 39 -18.29 -1.79 -2.00
CA LEU A 39 -19.02 -1.60 -0.73
C LEU A 39 -19.32 -0.12 -0.48
N TYR A 40 -18.36 0.75 -0.78
CA TYR A 40 -18.54 2.20 -0.72
C TYR A 40 -19.60 2.70 -1.69
N ALA A 41 -19.49 2.36 -2.98
CA ALA A 41 -20.39 2.84 -4.02
C ALA A 41 -21.85 2.41 -3.80
N VAL A 42 -22.07 1.19 -3.31
CA VAL A 42 -23.41 0.63 -3.11
C VAL A 42 -24.04 1.09 -1.80
N TRP A 43 -23.33 0.97 -0.68
CA TRP A 43 -23.90 1.19 0.66
C TRP A 43 -23.23 2.33 1.44
N ILE A 44 -21.92 2.25 1.66
CA ILE A 44 -21.25 3.06 2.71
C ILE A 44 -21.21 4.54 2.35
N ARG A 45 -21.27 4.93 1.07
CA ARG A 45 -21.37 6.35 0.68
C ARG A 45 -22.56 7.06 1.33
N LYS A 46 -23.65 6.34 1.65
CA LYS A 46 -24.85 6.90 2.29
C LYS A 46 -24.77 6.99 3.81
N PHE A 47 -23.71 6.45 4.43
CA PHE A 47 -23.60 6.44 5.89
C PHE A 47 -23.46 7.85 6.45
N SER A 48 -24.11 8.10 7.59
CA SER A 48 -23.86 9.31 8.39
C SER A 48 -22.45 9.29 8.96
N LYS A 49 -21.96 10.44 9.45
CA LYS A 49 -20.66 10.53 10.14
C LYS A 49 -20.60 9.55 11.32
N THR A 50 -21.69 9.44 12.10
CA THR A 50 -21.78 8.51 13.23
C THR A 50 -21.68 7.05 12.81
N ALA A 51 -22.46 6.63 11.80
CA ALA A 51 -22.42 5.25 11.32
C ALA A 51 -21.05 4.87 10.75
N LEU A 52 -20.42 5.79 10.01
CA LEU A 52 -19.06 5.60 9.50
C LEU A 52 -18.02 5.54 10.64
N SER A 53 -18.15 6.38 11.67
CA SER A 53 -17.27 6.32 12.84
C SER A 53 -17.39 5.00 13.60
N ILE A 54 -18.60 4.45 13.74
CA ILE A 54 -18.81 3.13 14.35
C ILE A 54 -18.12 2.05 13.50
N LEU A 55 -18.29 2.06 12.18
CA LEU A 55 -17.63 1.12 11.27
C LEU A 55 -16.10 1.19 11.39
N VAL A 56 -15.54 2.40 11.39
CA VAL A 56 -14.10 2.62 11.56
C VAL A 56 -13.62 2.13 12.93
N GLY A 57 -14.40 2.37 13.99
CA GLY A 57 -14.10 1.89 15.34
C GLY A 57 -14.05 0.36 15.42
N VAL A 58 -15.03 -0.33 14.83
CA VAL A 58 -15.04 -1.80 14.75
C VAL A 58 -13.86 -2.32 13.93
N ALA A 59 -13.56 -1.70 12.79
CA ALA A 59 -12.42 -2.06 11.96
C ALA A 59 -11.08 -1.84 12.68
N ALA A 60 -10.97 -0.79 13.51
CA ALA A 60 -9.80 -0.54 14.34
C ALA A 60 -9.60 -1.63 15.39
N VAL A 61 -10.67 -2.05 16.08
CA VAL A 61 -10.60 -3.16 17.05
C VAL A 61 -10.19 -4.46 16.37
N ALA A 62 -10.74 -4.77 15.19
CA ALA A 62 -10.36 -5.95 14.43
C ALA A 62 -8.87 -5.91 14.01
N LEU A 63 -8.37 -4.74 13.61
CA LEU A 63 -6.97 -4.54 13.25
C LEU A 63 -6.03 -4.69 14.45
N VAL A 64 -6.38 -4.11 15.60
CA VAL A 64 -5.61 -4.26 16.85
C VAL A 64 -5.57 -5.73 17.28
N HIS A 65 -6.71 -6.41 17.26
CA HIS A 65 -6.78 -7.83 17.60
C HIS A 65 -5.88 -8.66 16.67
N LEU A 66 -5.95 -8.41 15.37
CA LEU A 66 -5.10 -9.08 14.38
C LEU A 66 -3.61 -8.84 14.67
N ALA A 67 -3.20 -7.58 14.79
CA ALA A 67 -1.81 -7.19 14.98
C ALA A 67 -1.23 -7.75 16.29
N ILE A 68 -1.98 -7.72 17.39
CA ILE A 68 -1.54 -8.24 18.68
C ILE A 68 -1.44 -9.76 18.66
N THR A 69 -2.40 -10.46 18.04
CA THR A 69 -2.43 -11.92 18.01
C THR A 69 -1.34 -12.50 17.12
N ASN A 70 -1.06 -11.86 15.98
CA ASN A 70 -0.07 -12.34 15.02
C ASN A 70 1.32 -11.72 15.25
N GLY A 71 1.38 -10.61 15.97
CA GLY A 71 2.58 -9.81 16.16
C GLY A 71 2.90 -8.87 15.01
N ASP A 72 2.16 -8.94 13.92
CA ASP A 72 2.19 -8.01 12.79
C ASP A 72 0.89 -8.11 11.97
N VAL A 73 0.71 -7.25 10.98
CA VAL A 73 -0.42 -7.28 10.04
C VAL A 73 -0.08 -7.92 8.70
N SER A 74 0.97 -8.72 8.59
CA SER A 74 1.39 -9.33 7.33
C SER A 74 0.43 -10.44 6.91
N GLY A 75 0.09 -10.45 5.63
CA GLY A 75 -0.82 -11.43 5.02
C GLY A 75 -1.80 -10.78 4.05
N GLY A 76 -2.70 -11.59 3.50
CA GLY A 76 -3.70 -11.13 2.54
C GLY A 76 -3.42 -11.51 1.09
N TRP A 77 -2.27 -12.08 0.78
CA TRP A 77 -1.92 -12.43 -0.61
C TRP A 77 -2.42 -13.81 -1.07
N THR A 78 -2.95 -14.64 -0.16
CA THR A 78 -3.40 -16.00 -0.47
C THR A 78 -4.92 -16.12 -0.48
N LEU A 79 -5.47 -16.87 -1.44
CA LEU A 79 -6.90 -17.14 -1.53
C LEU A 79 -7.31 -18.30 -0.61
N ASN A 80 -7.19 -18.10 0.70
CA ASN A 80 -7.73 -19.00 1.73
C ASN A 80 -8.46 -18.19 2.82
N VAL A 81 -9.25 -18.86 3.67
CA VAL A 81 -10.11 -18.18 4.65
C VAL A 81 -9.32 -17.28 5.61
N GLU A 82 -8.19 -17.78 6.10
CA GLU A 82 -7.34 -17.06 7.05
C GLU A 82 -6.75 -15.78 6.43
N GLN A 83 -6.15 -15.90 5.25
CA GLN A 83 -5.47 -14.81 4.57
C GLN A 83 -6.47 -13.81 3.99
N VAL A 84 -7.64 -14.25 3.53
CA VAL A 84 -8.73 -13.33 3.13
C VAL A 84 -9.21 -12.51 4.33
N ARG A 85 -9.31 -13.09 5.52
CA ARG A 85 -9.64 -12.34 6.75
C ARG A 85 -8.59 -11.28 7.05
N VAL A 86 -7.31 -11.60 6.91
CA VAL A 86 -6.20 -10.65 7.06
C VAL A 86 -6.32 -9.52 6.02
N GLY A 87 -6.44 -9.84 4.74
CA GLY A 87 -6.54 -8.87 3.65
C GLY A 87 -7.73 -7.92 3.80
N LEU A 88 -8.90 -8.43 4.21
CA LEU A 88 -10.08 -7.62 4.52
C LEU A 88 -9.80 -6.69 5.71
N THR A 89 -9.27 -7.20 6.81
CA THR A 89 -8.99 -6.40 8.03
C THR A 89 -8.03 -5.26 7.72
N ARG A 90 -6.95 -5.56 6.97
CA ARG A 90 -5.94 -4.59 6.52
C ARG A 90 -6.51 -3.52 5.60
N THR A 91 -7.58 -3.80 4.85
CA THR A 91 -8.18 -2.86 3.90
C THR A 91 -9.28 -2.03 4.54
N MET A 92 -10.15 -2.66 5.33
CA MET A 92 -11.34 -2.03 5.91
C MET A 92 -10.99 -0.82 6.77
N TYR A 93 -10.00 -0.94 7.67
CA TYR A 93 -9.63 0.19 8.52
C TYR A 93 -9.09 1.39 7.73
N PRO A 94 -7.93 1.31 7.03
CA PRO A 94 -7.31 2.50 6.43
C PRO A 94 -8.20 3.12 5.33
N PHE A 95 -8.94 2.31 4.58
CA PHE A 95 -9.84 2.82 3.54
C PHE A 95 -10.96 3.67 4.14
N PHE A 96 -11.70 3.15 5.13
CA PHE A 96 -12.82 3.87 5.73
C PHE A 96 -12.38 4.95 6.72
N ALA A 97 -11.21 4.80 7.37
CA ALA A 97 -10.60 5.84 8.17
C ALA A 97 -10.22 7.06 7.30
N GLY A 98 -9.64 6.83 6.12
CA GLY A 98 -9.38 7.88 5.14
C GLY A 98 -10.66 8.59 4.66
N LEU A 99 -11.71 7.82 4.36
CA LEU A 99 -13.02 8.38 4.01
C LEU A 99 -13.66 9.18 5.17
N LEU A 100 -13.53 8.69 6.41
CA LEU A 100 -14.02 9.42 7.57
C LEU A 100 -13.25 10.72 7.73
N LEU A 101 -11.91 10.65 7.68
CA LEU A 101 -11.01 11.80 7.76
C LEU A 101 -11.40 12.87 6.73
N SER A 102 -11.66 12.48 5.48
CA SER A 102 -12.08 13.42 4.43
C SER A 102 -13.45 14.06 4.67
N ARG A 103 -14.31 13.47 5.52
CA ARG A 103 -15.63 14.00 5.88
C ARG A 103 -15.63 14.87 7.13
N ILE A 104 -14.72 14.62 8.07
CA ILE A 104 -14.68 15.32 9.35
C ILE A 104 -13.62 16.43 9.40
N THR A 105 -12.54 16.28 8.64
CA THR A 105 -11.46 17.27 8.63
C THR A 105 -11.62 18.24 7.47
N LYS A 106 -11.26 19.50 7.72
CA LYS A 106 -10.98 20.47 6.68
C LYS A 106 -9.47 20.67 6.65
N PRO A 107 -8.79 20.43 5.52
CA PRO A 107 -7.37 20.68 5.43
C PRO A 107 -7.03 22.11 5.85
N THR A 108 -6.03 22.23 6.72
CA THR A 108 -5.54 23.52 7.20
C THR A 108 -4.30 23.92 6.41
N ARG A 109 -3.62 24.99 6.85
CA ARG A 109 -2.43 25.53 6.20
C ARG A 109 -1.22 25.29 7.09
N ILE A 110 -0.48 24.21 6.83
CA ILE A 110 0.70 23.79 7.59
C ILE A 110 1.96 24.04 6.77
N LYS A 111 2.90 24.78 7.35
CA LYS A 111 4.23 25.03 6.77
C LYS A 111 5.12 23.79 6.93
N ASN A 112 6.02 23.56 5.98
CA ASN A 112 6.99 22.46 6.00
C ASN A 112 6.34 21.07 6.10
N ALA A 113 5.12 20.90 5.59
CA ALA A 113 4.40 19.63 5.69
C ALA A 113 5.16 18.47 5.02
N PHE A 114 5.84 18.72 3.89
CA PHE A 114 6.69 17.71 3.25
C PHE A 114 7.79 17.19 4.19
N LEU A 115 8.47 18.09 4.91
CA LEU A 115 9.52 17.72 5.87
C LEU A 115 8.94 16.92 7.04
N TRP A 116 7.84 17.38 7.64
CA TRP A 116 7.20 16.68 8.76
C TRP A 116 6.68 15.30 8.37
N CYS A 117 6.02 15.17 7.21
CA CYS A 117 5.59 13.88 6.70
C CYS A 117 6.78 12.95 6.44
N SER A 118 7.86 13.45 5.82
CA SER A 118 9.07 12.67 5.54
C SER A 118 9.73 12.17 6.83
N LEU A 119 9.81 13.03 7.85
CA LEU A 119 10.38 12.68 9.15
C LEU A 119 9.53 11.62 9.86
N LEU A 120 8.21 11.79 9.90
CA LEU A 120 7.30 10.83 10.53
C LEU A 120 7.33 9.47 9.82
N VAL A 121 7.33 9.45 8.49
CA VAL A 121 7.48 8.22 7.70
C VAL A 121 8.83 7.56 7.99
N ALA A 122 9.92 8.32 8.03
CA ALA A 122 11.24 7.79 8.35
C ALA A 122 11.27 7.16 9.77
N ILE A 123 10.72 7.84 10.77
CA ILE A 123 10.65 7.33 12.15
C ILE A 123 9.88 6.00 12.20
N VAL A 124 8.76 5.91 11.48
CA VAL A 124 7.95 4.67 11.46
C VAL A 124 8.66 3.54 10.72
N LEU A 125 9.30 3.83 9.58
CA LEU A 125 9.92 2.80 8.74
C LEU A 125 11.28 2.31 9.25
N TYR A 126 12.04 3.17 9.94
CA TYR A 126 13.35 2.80 10.50
C TYR A 126 13.27 2.19 11.92
N MET A 127 12.10 2.20 12.56
CA MET A 127 11.93 1.54 13.85
C MET A 127 12.09 0.02 13.70
N PRO A 128 13.02 -0.63 14.43
CA PRO A 128 13.15 -2.08 14.39
C PRO A 128 11.93 -2.75 15.05
N ARG A 129 11.68 -4.00 14.66
CA ARG A 129 10.62 -4.83 15.24
C ARG A 129 10.75 -4.90 16.77
N ILE A 130 9.71 -4.50 17.48
CA ILE A 130 9.69 -4.43 18.95
C ILE A 130 9.32 -5.78 19.56
N GLY A 131 9.95 -6.18 20.67
CA GLY A 131 9.52 -7.35 21.46
C GLY A 131 10.14 -8.70 21.06
N GLY A 132 10.95 -8.76 20.00
CA GLY A 132 11.70 -9.96 19.61
C GLY A 132 10.82 -11.21 19.42
N ALA A 133 11.39 -12.40 19.62
CA ALA A 133 10.67 -13.67 19.47
C ALA A 133 9.68 -13.97 20.62
N GLY A 134 9.93 -13.43 21.82
CA GLY A 134 9.15 -13.74 23.02
C GLY A 134 7.94 -12.84 23.27
N HIS A 135 7.92 -11.62 22.71
CA HIS A 135 6.88 -10.62 22.98
C HIS A 135 6.36 -9.96 21.69
N PHE A 136 5.96 -10.79 20.73
CA PHE A 136 5.49 -10.32 19.41
C PHE A 136 4.30 -9.35 19.49
N TRP A 137 3.47 -9.44 20.53
CA TRP A 137 2.36 -8.53 20.79
C TRP A 137 2.79 -7.06 20.92
N MET A 138 4.02 -6.79 21.37
CA MET A 138 4.56 -5.43 21.47
C MET A 138 4.70 -4.79 20.08
N ASN A 139 5.14 -5.57 19.09
CA ASN A 139 5.17 -5.13 17.70
C ASN A 139 3.75 -4.92 17.17
N GLY A 140 2.82 -5.81 17.52
CA GLY A 140 1.40 -5.67 17.18
C GLY A 140 0.79 -4.36 17.67
N ILE A 141 1.09 -3.94 18.90
CA ILE A 141 0.69 -2.64 19.45
C ILE A 141 1.34 -1.50 18.65
N TYR A 142 2.64 -1.60 18.40
CA TYR A 142 3.38 -0.60 17.65
C TYR A 142 2.78 -0.39 16.24
N GLU A 143 2.56 -1.47 15.48
CA GLU A 143 1.94 -1.41 14.16
C GLU A 143 0.51 -0.87 14.23
N SER A 144 -0.27 -1.26 15.24
CA SER A 144 -1.62 -0.73 15.44
C SER A 144 -1.61 0.78 15.68
N VAL A 145 -0.72 1.29 16.52
CA VAL A 145 -0.55 2.73 16.78
C VAL A 145 -0.12 3.45 15.50
N CYS A 146 0.81 2.88 14.74
CA CYS A 146 1.25 3.44 13.48
C CYS A 146 0.10 3.53 12.47
N ILE A 147 -0.68 2.46 12.32
CA ILE A 147 -1.79 2.39 11.38
C ILE A 147 -2.97 3.27 11.80
N ILE A 148 -3.32 3.29 13.08
CA ILE A 148 -4.54 3.94 13.58
C ILE A 148 -4.35 5.43 13.85
N ILE A 149 -3.12 5.84 14.20
CA ILE A 149 -2.84 7.21 14.65
C ILE A 149 -1.85 7.88 13.72
N VAL A 150 -0.67 7.28 13.52
CA VAL A 150 0.45 7.97 12.85
C VAL A 150 0.19 8.15 11.35
N PHE A 151 -0.27 7.13 10.62
CA PHE A 151 -0.56 7.26 9.19
C PHE A 151 -1.73 8.22 8.90
N PRO A 152 -2.88 8.17 9.61
CA PRO A 152 -3.92 9.18 9.45
C PRO A 152 -3.43 10.61 9.74
N LEU A 153 -2.54 10.78 10.73
CA LEU A 153 -1.89 12.07 11.01
C LEU A 153 -1.02 12.51 9.83
N ILE A 154 -0.18 11.63 9.28
CA ILE A 154 0.66 11.93 8.10
C ILE A 154 -0.22 12.33 6.91
N VAL A 155 -1.32 11.62 6.66
CA VAL A 155 -2.27 11.94 5.59
C VAL A 155 -2.90 13.32 5.83
N TYR A 156 -3.31 13.63 7.06
CA TYR A 156 -3.86 14.94 7.41
C TYR A 156 -2.83 16.08 7.21
N LEU A 157 -1.58 15.88 7.65
CA LEU A 157 -0.49 16.83 7.46
C LEU A 157 -0.19 17.05 5.97
N GLY A 158 -0.13 15.96 5.20
CA GLY A 158 0.08 16.01 3.75
C GLY A 158 -1.03 16.75 3.01
N ALA A 159 -2.30 16.49 3.37
CA ALA A 159 -3.45 17.18 2.81
C ALA A 159 -3.50 18.68 3.21
N SER A 160 -2.98 19.01 4.39
CA SER A 160 -2.92 20.38 4.92
C SER A 160 -1.63 21.13 4.55
N GLY A 161 -0.77 20.53 3.73
CA GLY A 161 0.53 21.09 3.39
C GLY A 161 0.42 22.25 2.40
N ILE A 162 1.03 23.39 2.74
CA ILE A 162 1.32 24.43 1.75
C ILE A 162 2.68 24.15 1.14
N MET A 163 2.71 23.96 -0.19
CA MET A 163 3.97 23.91 -0.93
C MET A 163 4.57 25.31 -0.97
N GLN A 164 5.77 25.46 -0.40
CA GLN A 164 6.43 26.75 -0.26
C GLN A 164 7.15 27.18 -1.53
N THR A 165 7.59 26.20 -2.33
CA THR A 165 8.35 26.46 -3.56
C THR A 165 7.77 25.72 -4.76
N GLN A 166 8.00 26.26 -5.96
CA GLN A 166 7.63 25.58 -7.21
C GLN A 166 8.38 24.26 -7.40
N THR A 167 9.62 24.19 -6.90
CA THR A 167 10.43 22.97 -6.94
C THR A 167 9.83 21.87 -6.06
N GLU A 168 9.44 22.19 -4.83
CA GLU A 168 8.75 21.26 -3.92
C GLU A 168 7.47 20.71 -4.57
N ASN A 169 6.65 21.58 -5.15
CA ASN A 169 5.43 21.16 -5.85
C ASN A 169 5.72 20.22 -7.04
N ARG A 170 6.76 20.50 -7.84
CA ARG A 170 7.17 19.64 -8.95
C ARG A 170 7.65 18.26 -8.48
N ILE A 171 8.44 18.22 -7.40
CA ILE A 171 8.95 16.97 -6.83
C ILE A 171 7.79 16.15 -6.26
N CYS A 172 6.93 16.73 -5.43
CA CYS A 172 5.76 16.05 -4.86
C CYS A 172 4.84 15.50 -5.95
N LYS A 173 4.59 16.29 -7.00
CA LYS A 173 3.79 15.84 -8.14
C LYS A 173 4.43 14.68 -8.88
N PHE A 174 5.72 14.77 -9.19
CA PHE A 174 6.45 13.70 -9.88
C PHE A 174 6.44 12.40 -9.06
N LEU A 175 6.74 12.48 -7.76
CA LEU A 175 6.72 11.32 -6.86
C LEU A 175 5.30 10.72 -6.75
N GLY A 176 4.28 11.57 -6.68
CA GLY A 176 2.88 11.13 -6.70
C GLY A 176 2.51 10.41 -8.00
N ASP A 177 2.81 11.02 -9.15
CA ASP A 177 2.46 10.50 -10.47
C ASP A 177 3.16 9.15 -10.77
N ILE A 178 4.40 8.95 -10.32
CA ILE A 178 5.16 7.71 -10.55
C ILE A 178 4.84 6.59 -9.54
N SER A 179 4.35 6.94 -8.34
CA SER A 179 4.18 5.99 -7.23
C SER A 179 3.30 4.79 -7.60
N TYR A 180 2.17 5.02 -8.27
CA TYR A 180 1.21 3.97 -8.64
C TYR A 180 1.73 3.07 -9.79
N PRO A 181 2.22 3.61 -10.93
CA PRO A 181 2.89 2.79 -11.94
C PRO A 181 4.06 1.98 -11.38
N LEU A 182 4.89 2.57 -10.51
CA LEU A 182 6.00 1.87 -9.87
C LEU A 182 5.51 0.71 -9.00
N TYR A 183 4.49 0.97 -8.18
CA TYR A 183 3.83 -0.06 -7.38
C TYR A 183 3.34 -1.24 -8.24
N LEU A 184 2.79 -0.99 -9.43
CA LEU A 184 2.32 -2.06 -10.32
C LEU A 184 3.45 -2.88 -10.97
N VAL A 185 4.58 -2.26 -11.33
CA VAL A 185 5.60 -2.92 -12.18
C VAL A 185 6.83 -3.43 -11.43
N HIS A 186 7.08 -2.96 -10.19
CA HIS A 186 8.32 -3.29 -9.48
C HIS A 186 8.40 -4.77 -9.07
N TYR A 187 7.30 -5.36 -8.59
CA TYR A 187 7.32 -6.68 -7.96
C TYR A 187 7.65 -7.82 -8.94
N PRO A 188 7.16 -7.83 -10.19
CA PRO A 188 7.67 -8.72 -11.25
C PRO A 188 9.20 -8.70 -11.40
N LEU A 189 9.82 -7.52 -11.37
CA LEU A 189 11.29 -7.39 -11.45
C LEU A 189 11.99 -7.93 -10.21
N VAL A 190 11.40 -7.69 -9.03
CA VAL A 190 11.88 -8.26 -7.76
C VAL A 190 11.86 -9.79 -7.81
N TYR A 191 10.86 -10.42 -8.42
CA TYR A 191 10.83 -11.88 -8.55
C TYR A 191 11.97 -12.42 -9.41
N PHE A 192 12.26 -11.79 -10.55
CA PHE A 192 13.41 -12.18 -11.36
C PHE A 192 14.71 -12.06 -10.57
N TYR A 193 14.84 -10.98 -9.79
CA TYR A 193 15.99 -10.77 -8.93
C TYR A 193 16.11 -11.82 -7.82
N VAL A 194 15.03 -12.13 -7.11
CA VAL A 194 15.00 -13.16 -6.06
C VAL A 194 15.28 -14.55 -6.65
N ALA A 195 14.72 -14.88 -7.82
CA ALA A 195 15.01 -16.13 -8.52
C ALA A 195 16.48 -16.23 -8.92
N TRP A 196 17.06 -15.14 -9.41
CA TRP A 196 18.49 -15.06 -9.73
C TRP A 196 19.37 -15.28 -8.49
N ILE A 197 19.06 -14.63 -7.36
CA ILE A 197 19.79 -14.85 -6.10
C ILE A 197 19.67 -16.31 -5.64
N SER A 198 18.48 -16.88 -5.69
CA SER A 198 18.25 -18.27 -5.25
C SER A 198 19.08 -19.29 -6.06
N ASN A 199 19.27 -19.02 -7.35
CA ASN A 199 20.07 -19.86 -8.25
C ASN A 199 21.59 -19.61 -8.13
N ASN A 200 22.01 -18.49 -7.56
CA ASN A 200 23.41 -18.14 -7.36
C ASN A 200 23.73 -18.18 -5.86
N LYS A 201 23.99 -19.36 -5.30
CA LYS A 201 24.33 -19.48 -3.88
C LYS A 201 25.79 -19.07 -3.64
N GLY A 202 26.05 -18.34 -2.55
CA GLY A 202 27.41 -17.95 -2.13
C GLY A 202 27.91 -16.59 -2.65
N ILE A 203 27.08 -15.81 -3.35
CA ILE A 203 27.39 -14.43 -3.77
C ILE A 203 27.43 -13.50 -2.55
N THR A 204 28.41 -12.61 -2.55
CA THR A 204 28.57 -11.58 -1.51
C THR A 204 27.70 -10.35 -1.79
N ILE A 205 27.42 -9.55 -0.77
CA ILE A 205 26.66 -8.29 -0.92
C ILE A 205 27.28 -7.33 -1.97
N VAL A 206 28.61 -7.35 -2.08
CA VAL A 206 29.37 -6.53 -3.03
C VAL A 206 29.11 -6.96 -4.48
N GLN A 207 28.81 -8.23 -4.72
CA GLN A 207 28.45 -8.74 -6.04
C GLN A 207 26.97 -8.51 -6.36
N VAL A 208 26.12 -8.38 -5.33
CA VAL A 208 24.67 -8.29 -5.44
C VAL A 208 24.19 -6.85 -5.64
N TRP A 209 24.82 -5.86 -5.00
CA TRP A 209 24.36 -4.46 -5.05
C TRP A 209 24.27 -3.85 -6.46
N PRO A 210 25.13 -4.15 -7.45
CA PRO A 210 24.98 -3.57 -8.78
C PRO A 210 23.71 -4.05 -9.48
N TYR A 211 23.35 -5.33 -9.29
CA TYR A 211 22.11 -5.90 -9.81
C TYR A 211 20.89 -5.34 -9.08
N ALA A 212 20.97 -5.15 -7.76
CA ALA A 212 19.91 -4.49 -7.00
C ALA A 212 19.64 -3.07 -7.53
N LEU A 213 20.71 -2.30 -7.77
CA LEU A 213 20.63 -0.96 -8.33
C LEU A 213 20.06 -0.97 -9.76
N LEU A 214 20.49 -1.92 -10.59
CA LEU A 214 19.95 -2.12 -11.94
C LEU A 214 18.44 -2.42 -11.91
N VAL A 215 17.99 -3.30 -11.02
CA VAL A 215 16.57 -3.64 -10.85
C VAL A 215 15.78 -2.42 -10.39
N LEU A 216 16.31 -1.62 -9.46
CA LEU A 216 15.68 -0.38 -9.01
C LEU A 216 15.53 0.63 -10.15
N ILE A 217 16.61 0.89 -10.90
CA ILE A 217 16.59 1.81 -12.03
C ILE A 217 15.63 1.30 -13.12
N ALA A 218 15.67 0.01 -13.44
CA ALA A 218 14.79 -0.61 -14.40
C ALA A 218 13.31 -0.47 -13.99
N ALA A 219 12.99 -0.66 -12.70
CA ALA A 219 11.64 -0.47 -12.18
C ALA A 219 11.16 0.98 -12.34
N ILE A 220 12.01 1.96 -12.03
CA ILE A 220 11.68 3.40 -12.18
C ILE A 220 11.49 3.76 -13.66
N VAL A 221 12.39 3.31 -14.54
CA VAL A 221 12.29 3.58 -15.98
C VAL A 221 11.04 2.94 -16.57
N LEU A 222 10.75 1.69 -16.22
CA LEU A 222 9.55 0.98 -16.67
C LEU A 222 8.28 1.65 -16.15
N ALA A 223 8.25 2.08 -14.88
CA ALA A 223 7.15 2.83 -14.30
C ALA A 223 6.89 4.15 -15.03
N TYR A 224 7.97 4.89 -15.35
CA TYR A 224 7.88 6.14 -16.09
C TYR A 224 7.39 5.92 -17.53
N ALA A 225 7.89 4.89 -18.21
CA ALA A 225 7.43 4.51 -19.54
C ALA A 225 5.94 4.13 -19.53
N ALA A 226 5.50 3.31 -18.56
CA ALA A 226 4.11 2.94 -18.39
C ALA A 226 3.22 4.17 -18.12
N LEU A 227 3.70 5.12 -17.30
CA LEU A 227 3.00 6.36 -17.02
C LEU A 227 2.80 7.20 -18.30
N LYS A 228 3.87 7.42 -19.08
CA LYS A 228 3.86 8.32 -20.24
C LYS A 228 3.25 7.72 -21.50
N TRP A 229 3.45 6.43 -21.74
CA TRP A 229 3.02 5.78 -22.97
C TRP A 229 1.68 5.06 -22.84
N TYR A 230 1.26 4.71 -21.62
CA TYR A 230 0.00 3.98 -21.40
C TYR A 230 -0.98 4.76 -20.51
N ASP A 231 -0.64 5.03 -19.24
CA ASP A 231 -1.59 5.61 -18.28
C ASP A 231 -2.08 7.00 -18.73
N GLU A 232 -1.19 7.96 -18.94
CA GLU A 232 -1.59 9.32 -19.34
C GLU A 232 -2.39 9.35 -20.66
N PRO A 233 -1.99 8.66 -21.74
CA PRO A 233 -2.78 8.59 -22.97
C PRO A 233 -4.14 7.94 -22.79
N VAL A 234 -4.21 6.77 -22.12
CA VAL A 234 -5.46 6.04 -21.91
C VAL A 234 -6.40 6.84 -21.01
N ARG A 235 -5.88 7.46 -19.95
CA ARG A 235 -6.66 8.33 -19.05
C ARG A 235 -7.24 9.54 -19.79
N LYS A 236 -6.44 10.19 -20.65
CA LYS A 236 -6.92 11.30 -21.51
C LYS A 236 -8.02 10.83 -22.46
N TRP A 237 -7.83 9.67 -23.08
CA TRP A 237 -8.82 9.07 -23.98
C TRP A 237 -10.13 8.73 -23.25
N LEU A 238 -10.06 8.10 -22.08
CA LEU A 238 -11.22 7.74 -21.26
C LEU A 238 -11.99 8.98 -20.79
N ARG A 239 -11.30 10.02 -20.30
CA ARG A 239 -11.95 11.28 -19.89
C ARG A 239 -12.68 11.93 -21.06
N LYS A 240 -12.06 11.99 -22.24
CA LYS A 240 -12.73 12.52 -23.44
C LYS A 240 -13.98 11.72 -23.82
N LYS A 241 -13.99 10.41 -23.56
CA LYS A 241 -15.10 9.52 -23.96
C LYS A 241 -16.21 9.41 -22.91
N LEU A 242 -15.88 9.50 -21.63
CA LEU A 242 -16.79 9.19 -20.50
C LEU A 242 -17.09 10.40 -19.59
N GLY A 243 -16.42 11.54 -19.76
CA GLY A 243 -16.62 12.78 -18.97
C GLY A 243 -15.46 13.08 -18.03
#